data_AF-A0A3P3VY53-F1
#
_entry.id   AF-A0A3P3VY53-F1
#
_cell.length_a   1.000
_cell.length_b   1.000
_cell.length_c   1.000
_cell.angle_alpha   90.00
_cell.angle_beta   90.00
_cell.angle_gamma   90.00
#
_symmetry.space_group_name_H-M   'P 1'
#
loop_
_entity.id
_entity.type
_entity.pdbx_description
1 polymer ?
#
loop_
_entity_poly.entity_id
_entity_poly.type
_entity_poly.pdbx_seq_one_letter_code
_entity_poly.pdbx_strand_id
1 'polypeptide(L)'
;MLADSRVTRRRKKLDDLQVVDLSGLDTIRQKVKGVSFYLSVNERKHAVANSFMLVRDPRNEYDSNAVGVYSPEGRQVGHVSASRAVILAPEFDRIGADAYRVSGAPPNTEGSVVPFIDLPTAPAIRAFAAAWIAGDASGVAD
;
A
#
# COMPACT_ATOMS: atom_id res chain seq x y z
N MET A 1 -18.86 -3.51 -27.08
CA MET A 1 -18.94 -2.80 -25.79
C MET A 1 -19.00 -3.89 -24.71
N LEU A 2 -17.86 -4.33 -24.19
CA LEU A 2 -17.80 -5.44 -23.21
C LEU A 2 -18.05 -4.86 -21.80
N ALA A 3 -19.09 -5.35 -21.14
CA ALA A 3 -19.45 -4.97 -19.78
C ALA A 3 -18.33 -5.36 -18.79
N ASP A 4 -17.86 -4.37 -18.05
CA ASP A 4 -16.74 -4.43 -17.10
C ASP A 4 -17.19 -4.99 -15.72
N SER A 5 -17.81 -6.18 -15.72
CA SER A 5 -18.71 -6.60 -14.64
C SER A 5 -18.09 -7.50 -13.55
N ARG A 6 -16.80 -7.36 -13.22
CA ARG A 6 -16.20 -8.04 -12.03
C ARG A 6 -15.17 -7.20 -11.28
N VAL A 7 -15.40 -5.89 -11.19
CA VAL A 7 -14.54 -5.00 -10.38
C VAL A 7 -15.14 -4.84 -8.98
N THR A 8 -14.46 -5.36 -7.96
CA THR A 8 -14.79 -5.13 -6.55
C THR A 8 -14.34 -3.74 -6.13
N ARG A 9 -15.29 -2.82 -5.94
CA ARG A 9 -14.98 -1.46 -5.51
C ARG A 9 -14.97 -1.38 -3.99
N ARG A 10 -13.78 -1.44 -3.38
CA ARG A 10 -13.58 -1.17 -1.94
C ARG A 10 -13.06 0.26 -1.75
N ARG A 11 -13.65 0.99 -0.80
CA ARG A 11 -13.22 2.33 -0.40
C ARG A 11 -13.10 2.40 1.13
N LYS A 12 -12.05 3.06 1.62
CA LYS A 12 -11.88 3.43 3.03
C LYS A 12 -11.89 4.95 3.14
N LYS A 13 -12.51 5.49 4.18
CA LYS A 13 -12.27 6.87 4.60
C LYS A 13 -10.89 6.91 5.25
N LEU A 14 -10.02 7.81 4.81
CA LEU A 14 -8.65 7.92 5.30
C LEU A 14 -8.47 9.06 6.30
N ASP A 15 -9.46 9.96 6.39
CA ASP A 15 -9.36 11.24 7.09
C ASP A 15 -9.23 11.11 8.63
N ASP A 16 -9.73 10.00 9.19
CA ASP A 16 -9.71 9.72 10.64
C ASP A 16 -8.65 8.67 11.04
N LEU A 17 -7.76 8.28 10.12
CA LEU A 17 -6.79 7.20 10.35
C LEU A 17 -5.50 7.73 10.95
N GLN A 18 -4.93 7.00 11.91
CA GLN A 18 -3.53 7.21 12.28
C GLN A 18 -2.64 6.75 11.12
N VAL A 19 -2.13 7.71 10.35
CA VAL A 19 -1.24 7.45 9.21
C VAL A 19 0.21 7.61 9.65
N VAL A 20 1.04 6.60 9.35
CA VAL A 20 2.50 6.68 9.52
C VAL A 20 3.17 6.83 8.16
N ASP A 21 4.03 7.84 8.00
CA ASP A 21 4.76 8.05 6.75
C ASP A 21 6.03 7.19 6.68
N LEU A 22 6.11 6.33 5.65
CA LEU A 22 7.25 5.47 5.36
C LEU A 22 8.02 5.90 4.10
N SER A 23 7.62 7.00 3.46
CA SER A 23 8.21 7.47 2.19
C SER A 23 9.68 7.88 2.29
N GLY A 24 10.16 8.21 3.48
CA GLY A 24 11.57 8.55 3.75
C GLY A 24 12.50 7.36 4.00
N LEU A 25 11.99 6.13 4.00
CA LEU A 25 12.79 4.93 4.26
C LEU A 25 13.51 4.43 3.00
N ASP A 26 14.56 3.62 3.19
CA ASP A 26 15.17 2.87 2.08
C ASP A 26 14.13 1.93 1.47
N THR A 27 13.87 2.13 0.18
CA THR A 27 12.78 1.46 -0.53
C THR A 27 13.24 0.58 -1.67
N ILE A 28 12.33 -0.27 -2.12
CA ILE A 28 12.41 -1.04 -3.34
C ILE A 28 11.11 -0.88 -4.12
N ARG A 29 11.24 -0.70 -5.42
CA ARG A 29 10.08 -0.55 -6.29
C ARG A 29 9.35 -1.87 -6.48
N GLN A 30 8.04 -1.85 -6.35
CA GLN A 30 7.19 -3.01 -6.58
C GLN A 30 5.93 -2.67 -7.36
N LYS A 31 5.57 -3.57 -8.29
CA LYS A 31 4.27 -3.57 -8.96
C LYS A 31 3.15 -3.93 -7.99
N VAL A 32 2.06 -3.16 -8.00
CA VAL A 32 0.83 -3.51 -7.25
C VAL A 32 0.18 -4.75 -7.87
N LYS A 33 -0.25 -5.70 -7.04
CA LYS A 33 -0.86 -6.97 -7.44
C LYS A 33 -2.39 -6.89 -7.37
N GLY A 34 -3.05 -7.75 -8.14
CA GLY A 34 -4.52 -7.86 -8.12
C GLY A 34 -5.27 -6.65 -8.68
N VAL A 35 -4.59 -5.73 -9.36
CA VAL A 35 -5.19 -4.46 -9.82
C VAL A 35 -6.44 -4.66 -10.68
N SER A 36 -6.50 -5.76 -11.44
CA SER A 36 -7.66 -6.08 -12.26
C SER A 36 -8.94 -6.40 -11.51
N PHE A 37 -8.85 -6.78 -10.24
CA PHE A 37 -10.01 -7.02 -9.40
C PHE A 37 -10.62 -5.71 -8.88
N TYR A 38 -9.87 -4.60 -8.89
CA TYR A 38 -10.26 -3.34 -8.25
C TYR A 38 -10.41 -2.16 -9.23
N LEU A 39 -9.74 -2.23 -10.37
CA LEU A 39 -9.74 -1.18 -11.39
C LEU A 39 -10.03 -1.75 -12.79
N SER A 40 -10.93 -1.07 -13.50
CA SER A 40 -11.09 -1.19 -14.95
C SER A 40 -9.81 -0.83 -15.71
N VAL A 41 -9.75 -1.17 -17.00
CA VAL A 41 -8.63 -0.79 -17.87
C VAL A 41 -8.46 0.73 -17.96
N ASN A 42 -9.56 1.49 -17.97
CA ASN A 42 -9.49 2.96 -18.02
C ASN A 42 -9.02 3.54 -16.69
N GLU A 43 -9.55 3.05 -15.57
CA GLU A 43 -9.14 3.54 -14.23
C GLU A 43 -7.67 3.23 -13.94
N ARG A 44 -7.16 2.12 -14.45
CA ARG A 44 -5.74 1.76 -14.37
C ARG A 44 -4.79 2.79 -14.97
N LYS A 45 -5.19 3.45 -16.06
CA LYS A 45 -4.40 4.54 -16.68
C LYS A 45 -4.27 5.77 -15.78
N HIS A 46 -5.22 5.96 -14.88
CA HIS A 46 -5.29 7.11 -13.97
C HIS A 46 -4.93 6.76 -12.53
N ALA A 47 -4.63 5.50 -12.23
CA ALA A 47 -4.29 5.04 -10.89
C ALA A 47 -2.81 5.27 -10.52
N VAL A 48 -2.09 6.06 -11.33
CA VAL A 48 -0.75 6.54 -11.00
C VAL A 48 -0.92 7.74 -10.08
N ALA A 49 -0.37 7.64 -8.87
CA ALA A 49 -0.37 8.69 -7.87
C ALA A 49 1.05 8.85 -7.31
N ASN A 50 1.36 10.02 -6.76
CA ASN A 50 2.63 10.30 -6.11
C ASN A 50 2.75 9.61 -4.74
N SER A 51 1.63 9.18 -4.16
CA SER A 51 1.58 8.49 -2.88
C SER A 51 0.44 7.47 -2.84
N PHE A 52 0.60 6.47 -1.99
CA PHE A 52 -0.41 5.44 -1.72
C PHE A 52 -0.45 5.14 -0.22
N MET A 53 -1.56 4.55 0.21
CA MET A 53 -1.74 4.05 1.57
C MET A 53 -1.71 2.52 1.58
N LEU A 54 -0.91 1.95 2.46
CA LEU A 54 -0.91 0.55 2.78
C LEU A 54 -1.78 0.32 4.01
N VAL A 55 -2.68 -0.66 3.94
CA VAL A 55 -3.61 -0.97 5.02
C VAL A 55 -3.63 -2.48 5.25
N ARG A 56 -3.45 -2.90 6.50
CA ARG A 56 -3.54 -4.32 6.89
C ARG A 56 -4.95 -4.87 6.68
N ASP A 57 -5.04 -6.08 6.15
CA ASP A 57 -6.28 -6.85 6.03
C ASP A 57 -6.09 -8.24 6.69
N PRO A 58 -5.97 -8.31 8.04
CA PRO A 58 -5.67 -9.56 8.74
C PRO A 58 -6.82 -10.58 8.68
N ARG A 59 -8.02 -10.15 8.26
CA ARG A 59 -9.21 -10.99 8.10
C ARG A 59 -9.39 -11.49 6.66
N ASN A 60 -8.40 -11.25 5.79
CA ASN A 60 -8.44 -11.75 4.43
C ASN A 60 -8.44 -13.29 4.43
N GLU A 61 -9.39 -13.88 3.71
CA GLU A 61 -9.59 -15.34 3.67
C GLU A 61 -8.44 -16.11 3.00
N TYR A 62 -7.62 -15.42 2.19
CA TYR A 62 -6.54 -16.04 1.41
C TYR A 62 -5.15 -15.86 2.03
N ASP A 63 -4.91 -14.74 2.72
CA ASP A 63 -3.61 -14.39 3.30
C ASP A 63 -3.78 -13.50 4.53
N SER A 64 -3.52 -14.01 5.73
CA SER A 64 -3.58 -13.23 6.98
C SER A 64 -2.54 -12.08 7.04
N ASN A 65 -1.51 -12.13 6.19
CA ASN A 65 -0.54 -11.05 6.03
C ASN A 65 -0.94 -10.04 4.95
N ALA A 66 -2.14 -10.16 4.37
CA ALA A 66 -2.58 -9.29 3.29
C ALA A 66 -2.43 -7.80 3.66
N VAL A 67 -1.86 -7.05 2.72
CA VAL A 67 -1.71 -5.60 2.78
C VAL A 67 -2.34 -5.02 1.52
N GLY A 68 -3.47 -4.34 1.70
CA GLY A 68 -4.17 -3.63 0.64
C GLY A 68 -3.45 -2.33 0.30
N VAL A 69 -3.45 -1.99 -0.99
CA VAL A 69 -2.92 -0.72 -1.51
C VAL A 69 -4.11 0.16 -1.89
N TYR A 70 -4.15 1.36 -1.34
CA TYR A 70 -5.21 2.35 -1.55
C TYR A 70 -4.63 3.63 -2.15
N SER A 71 -5.39 4.26 -3.05
CA SER A 71 -5.08 5.59 -3.55
C SER A 71 -5.30 6.66 -2.46
N PRO A 72 -4.78 7.88 -2.63
CA PRO A 72 -5.00 8.98 -1.69
C PRO A 72 -6.48 9.30 -1.45
N GLU A 73 -7.37 9.02 -2.42
CA GLU A 73 -8.82 9.22 -2.31
C GLU A 73 -9.54 8.06 -1.59
N GLY A 74 -8.76 7.14 -1.01
CA GLY A 74 -9.26 6.01 -0.23
C GLY A 74 -9.75 4.83 -1.06
N ARG A 75 -9.49 4.80 -2.37
CA ARG A 75 -9.94 3.70 -3.24
C ARG A 75 -8.92 2.57 -3.22
N GLN A 76 -9.37 1.33 -3.04
CA GLN A 76 -8.47 0.19 -3.17
C GLN A 76 -8.03 0.02 -4.63
N VAL A 77 -6.71 -0.07 -4.82
CA VAL A 77 -6.05 -0.23 -6.11
C VAL A 77 -5.57 -1.67 -6.30
N GLY A 78 -5.25 -2.36 -5.20
CA GLY A 78 -4.81 -3.75 -5.23
C GLY A 78 -4.21 -4.18 -3.90
N HIS A 79 -3.15 -4.99 -3.98
CA HIS A 79 -2.42 -5.53 -2.83
C HIS A 79 -0.92 -5.52 -3.07
N VAL A 80 -0.17 -5.52 -1.97
CA VAL A 80 1.24 -5.91 -1.98
C VAL A 80 1.35 -7.41 -2.30
N SER A 81 2.44 -7.86 -2.93
CA SER A 81 2.66 -9.29 -3.14
C SER A 81 2.78 -10.04 -1.81
N ALA A 82 2.23 -11.25 -1.72
CA ALA A 82 2.26 -12.08 -0.51
C ALA A 82 3.65 -12.19 0.12
N SER A 83 4.71 -12.42 -0.67
CA SER A 83 6.10 -12.50 -0.18
C SER A 83 6.59 -11.24 0.54
N ARG A 84 6.07 -10.07 0.17
CA ARG A 84 6.39 -8.79 0.78
C ARG A 84 5.44 -8.47 1.93
N ALA A 85 4.19 -8.89 1.81
CA ALA A 85 3.21 -8.83 2.89
C ALA A 85 3.70 -9.59 4.14
N VAL A 86 4.30 -10.78 3.98
CA VAL A 86 4.90 -11.55 5.09
C VAL A 86 5.99 -10.77 5.85
N ILE A 87 6.71 -9.88 5.18
CA ILE A 87 7.75 -9.05 5.80
C ILE A 87 7.13 -7.83 6.48
N LEU A 88 6.18 -7.17 5.82
CA LEU A 88 5.60 -5.90 6.28
C LEU A 88 4.56 -6.10 7.38
N ALA A 89 3.73 -7.13 7.28
CA ALA A 89 2.58 -7.33 8.15
C ALA A 89 2.95 -7.38 9.64
N PRO A 90 3.95 -8.18 10.09
CA PRO A 90 4.33 -8.20 11.49
C PRO A 90 4.84 -6.84 11.99
N GLU A 91 5.56 -6.09 11.16
CA GLU A 91 6.07 -4.77 11.55
C GLU A 91 4.96 -3.73 11.62
N PHE A 92 3.97 -3.81 10.73
CA PHE A 92 2.77 -2.98 10.80
C PHE A 92 1.98 -3.31 12.07
N ASP A 93 1.77 -4.59 12.36
CA ASP A 93 1.05 -5.03 13.56
C ASP A 93 1.79 -4.57 14.86
N ARG A 94 3.13 -4.46 14.83
CA ARG A 94 3.93 -3.89 15.93
C ARG A 94 3.84 -2.37 16.04
N ILE A 95 3.77 -1.65 14.92
CA ILE A 95 3.62 -0.18 14.90
C ILE A 95 2.21 0.22 15.36
N GLY A 96 1.20 -0.56 14.98
CA GLY A 96 -0.18 -0.40 15.43
C GLY A 96 -0.95 0.76 14.79
N ALA A 97 -0.47 1.32 13.68
CA ALA A 97 -1.14 2.38 12.95
C ALA A 97 -2.22 1.82 11.99
N ASP A 98 -3.19 2.66 11.64
CA ASP A 98 -4.29 2.26 10.75
C ASP A 98 -3.87 2.17 9.28
N ALA A 99 -2.92 3.01 8.87
CA ALA A 99 -2.43 3.09 7.51
C ALA A 99 -0.98 3.57 7.45
N TYR A 100 -0.30 3.20 6.37
CA TYR A 100 1.10 3.54 6.13
C TYR A 100 1.26 4.20 4.77
N ARG A 101 1.70 5.45 4.75
CA ARG A 101 1.93 6.19 3.51
C ARG A 101 3.25 5.73 2.88
N VAL A 102 3.21 5.46 1.58
CA VAL A 102 4.39 5.15 0.76
C VAL A 102 4.38 5.98 -0.51
N SER A 103 5.58 6.19 -1.08
CA SER A 103 5.73 6.87 -2.35
C SER A 103 5.17 6.02 -3.49
N GLY A 104 4.50 6.68 -4.42
CA GLY A 104 4.19 6.12 -5.72
C GLY A 104 5.41 6.21 -6.63
N ALA A 105 5.56 5.22 -7.50
CA ALA A 105 6.64 5.16 -8.46
C ALA A 105 6.11 5.27 -9.90
N PRO A 106 6.82 5.97 -10.78
CA PRO A 106 6.50 5.95 -12.19
C PRO A 106 6.64 4.53 -12.75
N PRO A 107 5.83 4.17 -13.77
CA PRO A 107 5.94 2.88 -14.41
C PRO A 107 7.33 2.69 -15.05
N ASN A 108 7.90 1.49 -14.91
CA ASN A 108 9.20 1.14 -15.50
C ASN A 108 9.16 0.98 -17.04
N THR A 109 7.97 0.97 -17.64
CA THR A 109 7.79 0.76 -19.07
C THR A 109 6.70 1.69 -19.57
N GLU A 110 7.01 2.38 -20.66
CA GLU A 110 6.06 3.22 -21.37
C GLU A 110 4.83 2.39 -21.80
N GLY A 111 3.62 2.86 -21.47
CA GLY A 111 2.38 2.13 -21.73
C GLY A 111 1.96 1.11 -20.66
N SER A 112 2.76 0.88 -19.60
CA SER A 112 2.32 0.05 -18.47
C SER A 112 1.22 0.76 -17.68
N VAL A 113 0.02 0.18 -17.70
CA VAL A 113 -1.16 0.69 -16.98
C VAL A 113 -1.25 0.20 -15.53
N VAL A 114 -0.17 -0.35 -14.97
CA VAL A 114 -0.19 -0.88 -13.60
C VAL A 114 0.61 0.03 -12.68
N PRO A 115 0.02 0.48 -11.55
CA PRO A 115 0.72 1.33 -10.60
C PRO A 115 1.89 0.58 -9.94
N PHE A 116 2.94 1.34 -9.68
CA PHE A 116 4.10 0.93 -8.91
C PHE A 116 4.16 1.77 -7.64
N ILE A 117 4.66 1.16 -6.58
CA ILE A 117 4.87 1.77 -5.28
C ILE A 117 6.28 1.46 -4.80
N ASP A 118 6.84 2.36 -4.01
CA ASP A 118 8.13 2.17 -3.37
C ASP A 118 7.89 1.66 -1.95
N LEU A 119 8.20 0.39 -1.72
CA LEU A 119 8.00 -0.27 -0.43
C LEU A 119 9.29 -0.25 0.38
N PRO A 120 9.22 -0.04 1.70
CA PRO A 120 10.41 -0.10 2.53
C PRO A 120 11.05 -1.49 2.45
N THR A 121 12.39 -1.51 2.43
CA THR A 121 13.16 -2.75 2.52
C THR A 121 12.96 -3.42 3.87
N ALA A 122 13.21 -4.73 3.95
CA ALA A 122 13.08 -5.48 5.19
C ALA A 122 13.94 -4.91 6.34
N PRO A 123 15.22 -4.52 6.12
CA PRO A 123 16.01 -3.88 7.17
C PRO A 123 15.43 -2.53 7.60
N ALA A 124 15.02 -1.70 6.64
CA ALA A 124 14.51 -0.35 6.94
C ALA A 124 13.21 -0.38 7.74
N ILE A 125 12.24 -1.22 7.38
CA ILE A 125 10.97 -1.30 8.12
C ILE A 125 11.16 -1.87 9.52
N ARG A 126 12.07 -2.84 9.71
CA ARG A 126 12.39 -3.41 11.02
C ARG A 126 13.06 -2.39 11.93
N ALA A 127 14.02 -1.64 11.40
CA ALA A 127 14.69 -0.57 12.14
C ALA A 127 13.71 0.53 12.54
N PHE A 128 12.85 0.95 11.61
CA PHE A 128 11.80 1.92 11.87
C PHE A 128 10.81 1.44 12.94
N ALA A 129 10.29 0.21 12.82
CA ALA A 129 9.37 -0.35 13.80
C ALA A 129 10.00 -0.49 15.20
N ALA A 130 11.28 -0.84 15.28
CA ALA A 130 12.00 -0.88 16.55
C ALA A 130 12.10 0.51 17.20
N ALA A 131 12.46 1.54 16.41
CA ALA A 131 12.54 2.93 16.88
C ALA A 131 11.16 3.49 17.28
N TRP A 132 10.10 3.13 16.54
CA TRP A 132 8.72 3.50 16.86
C TRP A 132 8.29 3.00 18.24
N ILE A 133 8.54 1.71 18.52
CA ILE A 133 8.17 1.09 19.80
C ILE A 133 9.00 1.65 20.96
N ALA A 134 10.25 2.03 20.71
CA ALA A 134 11.10 2.70 21.70
C ALA A 134 10.64 4.13 22.02
N GLY A 135 9.77 4.72 21.19
CA GLY A 135 9.31 6.10 21.29
C GLY A 135 10.23 7.12 20.59
N ASP A 136 11.22 6.65 19.83
CA ASP A 136 12.26 7.48 19.21
C ASP A 136 11.88 7.97 17.81
N ALA A 137 10.91 7.31 17.15
CA ALA A 137 10.42 7.70 15.84
C ALA A 137 9.04 8.40 15.97
N SER A 138 9.04 9.73 16.07
CA SER A 138 7.82 10.54 15.93
C SER A 138 7.64 10.97 14.48
N GLY A 139 7.02 10.10 13.67
CA GLY A 139 6.70 10.39 12.27
C GLY A 139 5.40 11.16 12.13
N VAL A 140 5.51 12.50 12.18
CA VAL A 140 4.61 13.55 11.67
C VAL A 140 3.19 13.10 11.25
N ALA A 141 2.24 13.29 12.17
CA ALA A 141 0.85 13.54 11.80
C ALA A 141 0.72 15.04 11.50
N ASP A 142 0.52 15.38 10.24
CA ASP A 142 -0.09 16.66 9.82
C ASP A 142 -1.61 16.45 9.77
#